data_AF-K8GN15-F1
#
_entry.id   AF-K8GN15-F1
#
_cell.length_a   1.000
_cell.length_b   1.000
_cell.length_c   1.000
_cell.angle_alpha   90.00
_cell.angle_beta   90.00
_cell.angle_gamma   90.00
#
_symmetry.space_group_name_H-M   'P 1'
#
loop_
_entity.id
_entity.type
_entity.pdbx_description
1 polymer ?
#
loop_
_entity_poly.entity_id
_entity_poly.type
_entity_poly.pdbx_seq_one_letter_code
_entity_poly.pdbx_strand_id
1 'polypeptide(L)'
;MNTFTLPADRLPSKAFSLSFKEPTFRDRREVSAAYPTKETRPGYSLDELLFATSITAVNGIELTQSAPRDPIELLKEMPQADEQYALMVFLSMFTLDEELEKSSRQLGTAFKTLLDVQHTIKKDQMPRQKFSVTFRKLVSGQRMALERHYPGLDSNCGYSFDEMLLAASITHVDGHPVEPVSNARDIIGRLDGWSHLDAQFVSNVFLNAVTIDKQEAQDAKDLGKLLLQGTQEELIAVGAQTSGKRGKASSQESVTAT
;
A
#
# COMPACT_ATOMS: atom_id res chain seq x y z
N MET A 1 16.46 -15.12 -0.36
CA MET A 1 15.96 -13.79 -0.75
C MET A 1 16.08 -13.71 -2.26
N ASN A 2 15.05 -13.27 -2.99
CA ASN A 2 15.13 -13.19 -4.44
C ASN A 2 16.00 -11.99 -4.83
N THR A 3 17.03 -12.24 -5.63
CA THR A 3 17.91 -11.22 -6.19
C THR A 3 17.63 -11.12 -7.68
N PHE A 4 17.55 -9.90 -8.19
CA PHE A 4 17.34 -9.58 -9.59
C PHE A 4 18.61 -8.91 -10.11
N THR A 5 18.93 -9.15 -11.38
CA THR A 5 20.10 -8.56 -12.02
C THR A 5 19.67 -7.80 -13.27
N LEU A 6 20.04 -6.52 -13.33
CA LEU A 6 19.97 -5.70 -14.52
C LEU A 6 21.35 -5.79 -15.21
N PRO A 7 21.46 -6.54 -16.31
CA PRO A 7 22.73 -6.73 -16.99
C PRO A 7 23.14 -5.45 -17.74
N ALA A 8 24.44 -5.31 -17.98
CA ALA A 8 25.01 -4.07 -18.52
C ALA A 8 24.46 -3.72 -19.90
N ASP A 9 24.19 -4.71 -20.75
CA ASP A 9 23.64 -4.49 -22.10
C ASP A 9 22.24 -3.84 -22.10
N ARG A 10 21.56 -3.81 -20.96
CA ARG A 10 20.25 -3.16 -20.78
C ARG A 10 20.34 -1.73 -20.26
N LEU A 11 21.48 -1.32 -19.69
CA LEU A 11 21.69 0.06 -19.26
C LEU A 11 22.13 0.95 -20.44
N PRO A 12 21.69 2.23 -20.47
CA PRO A 12 22.08 3.18 -21.51
C PRO A 12 23.60 3.26 -21.79
N SER A 13 24.43 3.34 -20.75
CA SER A 13 25.89 3.44 -20.91
C SER A 13 26.57 2.11 -21.24
N LYS A 14 25.93 0.99 -20.88
CA LYS A 14 26.49 -0.36 -20.91
C LYS A 14 27.74 -0.57 -20.05
N ALA A 15 28.03 0.34 -19.13
CA ALA A 15 29.24 0.31 -18.30
C ALA A 15 29.06 -0.43 -16.97
N PHE A 16 27.81 -0.62 -16.51
CA PHE A 16 27.51 -1.21 -15.20
C PHE A 16 26.49 -2.33 -15.31
N SER A 17 26.60 -3.35 -14.47
CA SER A 17 25.49 -4.23 -14.12
C SER A 17 25.10 -4.01 -12.67
N LEU A 18 23.81 -4.16 -12.37
CA LEU A 18 23.29 -3.99 -11.01
C LEU A 18 22.59 -5.26 -10.57
N SER A 19 22.80 -5.68 -9.33
CA SER A 19 21.93 -6.66 -8.68
C SER A 19 21.27 -6.04 -7.46
N PHE A 20 20.00 -6.33 -7.27
CA PHE A 20 19.20 -5.81 -6.16
C PHE A 20 18.23 -6.86 -5.63
N LYS A 21 17.89 -6.75 -4.34
CA LYS A 21 16.91 -7.58 -3.66
C LYS A 21 15.49 -7.01 -3.81
N GLU A 22 14.47 -7.85 -3.69
CA GLU A 22 13.10 -7.37 -3.50
C GLU A 22 13.01 -6.57 -2.19
N PRO A 23 12.55 -5.31 -2.21
CA PRO A 23 12.35 -4.53 -1.00
C PRO A 23 11.16 -5.08 -0.20
N THR A 24 11.32 -5.07 1.12
CA THR A 24 10.28 -5.43 2.08
C THR A 24 9.62 -4.18 2.66
N PHE A 25 8.50 -4.35 3.36
CA PHE A 25 7.92 -3.26 4.15
C PHE A 25 8.90 -2.73 5.19
N ARG A 26 9.73 -3.60 5.80
CA ARG A 26 10.77 -3.18 6.75
C ARG A 26 11.77 -2.24 6.09
N ASP A 27 12.28 -2.60 4.91
CA ASP A 27 13.25 -1.77 4.17
C ASP A 27 12.64 -0.37 3.93
N ARG A 28 11.37 -0.30 3.49
CA ARG A 28 10.66 0.97 3.31
C ARG A 28 10.53 1.75 4.62
N ARG A 29 10.21 1.08 5.72
CA ARG A 29 10.03 1.72 7.04
C ARG A 29 11.35 2.31 7.53
N GLU A 30 12.44 1.57 7.43
CA GLU A 30 13.78 2.01 7.84
C GLU A 30 14.26 3.20 7.00
N VAL A 31 14.11 3.09 5.67
CA VAL A 31 14.43 4.17 4.73
C VAL A 31 13.59 5.42 5.00
N SER A 32 12.29 5.27 5.23
CA SER A 32 11.39 6.39 5.54
C SER A 32 11.69 7.04 6.90
N ALA A 33 12.13 6.27 7.89
CA ALA A 33 12.51 6.78 9.19
C ALA A 33 13.86 7.51 9.17
N ALA A 34 14.78 7.04 8.32
CA ALA A 34 16.08 7.67 8.09
C ALA A 34 16.02 8.87 7.13
N TYR A 35 14.93 9.01 6.36
CA TYR A 35 14.78 10.06 5.36
C TYR A 35 14.72 11.45 6.03
N PRO A 36 15.57 12.41 5.62
CA PRO A 36 15.61 13.74 6.21
C PRO A 36 14.26 14.47 6.17
N THR A 37 13.86 15.06 7.30
CA THR A 37 12.63 15.87 7.36
C THR A 37 12.78 17.18 6.57
N LYS A 38 11.64 17.77 6.19
CA LYS A 38 11.45 18.88 5.23
C LYS A 38 12.36 20.12 5.40
N GLU A 39 13.10 20.26 6.49
CA GLU A 39 14.02 21.37 6.75
C GLU A 39 15.35 21.26 5.99
N THR A 40 15.72 20.07 5.49
CA THR A 40 16.86 19.87 4.58
C THR A 40 16.41 19.01 3.41
N ARG A 41 16.37 19.57 2.19
CA ARG A 41 16.15 18.75 0.98
C ARG A 41 17.44 17.99 0.69
N PRO A 42 17.45 16.66 0.79
CA PRO A 42 18.70 15.91 0.79
C PRO A 42 19.29 15.68 -0.61
N GLY A 43 18.65 16.24 -1.65
CA GLY A 43 19.10 16.10 -3.04
C GLY A 43 18.70 14.78 -3.70
N TYR A 44 17.98 13.92 -2.98
CA TYR A 44 17.41 12.65 -3.44
C TYR A 44 15.99 12.48 -2.91
N SER A 45 15.27 11.52 -3.48
CA SER A 45 13.91 11.10 -3.15
C SER A 45 13.91 9.84 -2.29
N LEU A 46 12.76 9.55 -1.69
CA LEU A 46 12.57 8.32 -0.91
C LEU A 46 12.72 7.06 -1.79
N ASP A 47 12.30 7.15 -3.05
CA ASP A 47 12.37 6.05 -4.02
C ASP A 47 13.82 5.75 -4.41
N GLU A 48 14.63 6.79 -4.63
CA GLU A 48 16.08 6.64 -4.86
C GLU A 48 16.76 6.01 -3.64
N LEU A 49 16.39 6.41 -2.43
CA LEU A 49 16.95 5.82 -1.20
C LEU A 49 16.53 4.36 -1.01
N LEU A 50 15.28 4.02 -1.31
CA LEU A 50 14.79 2.64 -1.24
C LEU A 50 15.47 1.76 -2.30
N PHE A 51 15.63 2.27 -3.52
CA PHE A 51 16.35 1.60 -4.59
C PHE A 51 17.81 1.37 -4.20
N ALA A 52 18.52 2.41 -3.77
CA ALA A 52 19.92 2.33 -3.35
C ALA A 52 20.15 1.29 -2.24
N THR A 53 19.27 1.28 -1.22
CA THR A 53 19.30 0.32 -0.11
C THR A 53 19.02 -1.13 -0.57
N SER A 54 18.37 -1.28 -1.73
CA SER A 54 18.06 -2.58 -2.31
C SER A 54 19.20 -3.13 -3.18
N ILE A 55 20.18 -2.32 -3.58
CA ILE A 55 21.33 -2.78 -4.39
C ILE A 55 22.22 -3.69 -3.53
N THR A 56 22.48 -4.89 -4.03
CA THR A 56 23.31 -5.90 -3.39
C THR A 56 24.65 -6.10 -4.09
N ALA A 57 24.76 -5.77 -5.38
CA ALA A 57 26.01 -5.85 -6.13
C ALA A 57 26.06 -4.85 -7.30
N VAL A 58 27.26 -4.40 -7.64
CA VAL A 58 27.57 -3.61 -8.84
C VAL A 58 28.68 -4.33 -9.61
N ASN A 59 28.50 -4.55 -10.92
CA ASN A 59 29.46 -5.28 -11.75
C ASN A 59 29.81 -6.69 -11.23
N GLY A 60 28.85 -7.35 -10.58
CA GLY A 60 29.04 -8.66 -9.96
C GLY A 60 29.84 -8.63 -8.64
N ILE A 61 30.24 -7.46 -8.15
CA ILE A 61 30.91 -7.29 -6.87
C ILE A 61 29.85 -7.06 -5.80
N GLU A 62 29.72 -8.00 -4.85
CA GLU A 62 28.79 -7.87 -3.73
C GLU A 62 29.16 -6.73 -2.79
N LEU A 63 28.15 -6.00 -2.32
CA LEU A 63 28.32 -4.86 -1.41
C LEU A 63 28.37 -5.28 0.07
N THR A 64 28.39 -6.57 0.39
CA THR A 64 28.22 -7.14 1.74
C THR A 64 29.28 -6.70 2.77
N GLN A 65 30.45 -6.24 2.33
CA GLN A 65 31.54 -5.76 3.20
C GLN A 65 32.06 -4.35 2.85
N SER A 66 31.58 -3.77 1.75
CA SER A 66 32.07 -2.50 1.19
C SER A 66 30.93 -1.51 0.94
N ALA A 67 29.72 -1.80 1.41
CA ALA A 67 28.58 -0.91 1.26
C ALA A 67 28.93 0.46 1.86
N PRO A 68 28.72 1.55 1.10
CA PRO A 68 28.91 2.88 1.64
C PRO A 68 28.00 3.07 2.86
N ARG A 69 28.48 3.88 3.82
CA ARG A 69 27.72 4.19 5.04
C ARG A 69 26.37 4.83 4.74
N ASP A 70 26.28 5.54 3.62
CA ASP A 70 25.04 6.05 3.03
C ASP A 70 24.83 5.36 1.67
N PRO A 71 23.75 4.56 1.50
CA PRO A 71 23.44 3.88 0.24
C PRO A 71 23.37 4.82 -0.96
N ILE A 72 22.99 6.08 -0.78
CA ILE A 72 22.86 7.07 -1.86
C ILE A 72 24.20 7.34 -2.55
N GLU A 73 25.33 7.18 -1.86
CA GLU A 73 26.65 7.36 -2.48
C GLU A 73 26.88 6.40 -3.66
N LEU A 74 26.20 5.24 -3.69
CA LEU A 74 26.25 4.34 -4.84
C LEU A 74 25.68 4.99 -6.10
N LEU A 75 24.59 5.76 -5.95
CA LEU A 75 23.91 6.39 -7.09
C LEU A 75 24.69 7.60 -7.62
N LYS A 76 25.42 8.31 -6.76
CA LYS A 76 26.20 9.50 -7.15
C LYS A 76 27.30 9.21 -8.18
N GLU A 77 27.85 7.99 -8.16
CA GLU A 77 28.90 7.56 -9.08
C GLU A 77 28.32 6.99 -10.39
N MET A 78 27.01 6.79 -10.48
CA MET A 78 26.35 6.28 -11.68
C MET A 78 26.08 7.41 -12.69
N PRO A 79 26.20 7.13 -14.00
CA PRO A 79 25.67 8.03 -15.02
C PRO A 79 24.17 8.25 -14.81
N GLN A 80 23.72 9.50 -14.81
CA GLN A 80 22.32 9.88 -14.55
C GLN A 80 21.31 9.08 -15.39
N ALA A 81 21.61 8.83 -16.67
CA ALA A 81 20.72 8.06 -17.55
C ALA A 81 20.57 6.59 -17.09
N ASP A 82 21.64 5.98 -16.58
CA ASP A 82 21.61 4.61 -16.08
C ASP A 82 20.86 4.53 -14.75
N GLU A 83 21.12 5.48 -13.85
CA GLU A 83 20.41 5.60 -12.58
C GLU A 83 18.90 5.70 -12.81
N GLN A 84 18.47 6.64 -13.66
CA GLN A 84 17.04 6.83 -13.96
C GLN A 84 16.41 5.60 -14.59
N TYR A 85 17.12 4.93 -15.51
CA TYR A 85 16.62 3.72 -16.14
C TYR A 85 16.48 2.58 -15.12
N ALA A 86 17.50 2.36 -14.29
CA ALA A 86 17.50 1.30 -13.29
C ALA A 86 16.44 1.56 -12.20
N LEU A 87 16.29 2.80 -11.75
CA LEU A 87 15.24 3.21 -10.82
C LEU A 87 13.85 2.94 -11.40
N MET A 88 13.61 3.28 -12.68
CA MET A 88 12.32 3.06 -13.32
C MET A 88 12.00 1.56 -13.45
N VAL A 89 13.01 0.73 -13.78
CA VAL A 89 12.87 -0.74 -13.74
C VAL A 89 12.51 -1.19 -12.32
N PHE A 90 13.26 -0.75 -11.32
CA PHE A 90 13.01 -1.10 -9.92
C PHE A 90 11.59 -0.73 -9.46
N LEU A 91 11.15 0.50 -9.70
CA LEU A 91 9.82 0.97 -9.32
C LEU A 91 8.73 0.18 -10.05
N SER A 92 8.88 -0.09 -11.35
CA SER A 92 7.92 -0.91 -12.09
C SER A 92 7.78 -2.34 -11.55
N MET A 93 8.82 -2.87 -10.89
CA MET A 93 8.81 -4.22 -10.33
C MET A 93 8.22 -4.30 -8.93
N PHE A 94 8.33 -3.22 -8.13
CA PHE A 94 8.09 -3.26 -6.69
C PHE A 94 7.14 -2.21 -6.16
N THR A 95 6.57 -1.37 -7.02
CA THR A 95 5.53 -0.40 -6.67
C THR A 95 4.23 -0.70 -7.40
N LEU A 96 3.10 -0.28 -6.83
CA LEU A 96 1.79 -0.43 -7.46
C LEU A 96 1.75 0.36 -8.78
N ASP A 97 1.48 -0.35 -9.87
CA ASP A 97 1.13 0.27 -11.14
C ASP A 97 -0.39 0.56 -11.21
N GLU A 98 -0.81 1.21 -12.30
CA GLU A 98 -2.21 1.60 -12.49
C GLU A 98 -3.17 0.39 -12.50
N GLU A 99 -2.74 -0.76 -13.02
CA GLU A 99 -3.56 -1.96 -13.09
C GLU A 99 -3.78 -2.58 -11.70
N LEU A 100 -2.72 -2.68 -10.89
CA LEU A 100 -2.79 -3.17 -9.53
C LEU A 100 -3.51 -2.19 -8.61
N GLU A 101 -3.36 -0.87 -8.81
CA GLU A 101 -4.15 0.14 -8.10
C GLU A 101 -5.65 0.00 -8.38
N LYS A 102 -6.02 -0.19 -9.65
CA LYS A 102 -7.41 -0.41 -10.04
C LYS A 102 -7.97 -1.69 -9.43
N SER A 103 -7.20 -2.77 -9.47
CA SER A 103 -7.60 -4.08 -8.94
C SER A 103 -7.78 -4.06 -7.42
N SER A 104 -6.82 -3.46 -6.70
CA SER A 104 -6.92 -3.29 -5.24
C SER A 104 -8.11 -2.41 -4.84
N ARG A 105 -8.38 -1.34 -5.59
CA ARG A 105 -9.58 -0.50 -5.39
C ARG A 105 -10.87 -1.29 -5.56
N GLN A 106 -11.01 -2.03 -6.68
CA GLN A 106 -12.20 -2.84 -6.96
C GLN A 106 -12.44 -3.88 -5.86
N LEU A 107 -11.39 -4.55 -5.40
CA LEU A 107 -11.48 -5.53 -4.33
C LEU A 107 -11.90 -4.88 -2.99
N GLY A 108 -11.31 -3.73 -2.66
CA GLY A 108 -11.69 -2.97 -1.46
C GLY A 108 -13.14 -2.49 -1.50
N THR A 109 -13.61 -1.99 -2.65
CA THR A 109 -15.01 -1.60 -2.84
C THR A 109 -15.95 -2.80 -2.71
N ALA A 110 -15.57 -3.97 -3.24
CA ALA A 110 -16.36 -5.19 -3.07
C ALA A 110 -16.52 -5.54 -1.58
N PHE A 111 -15.41 -5.53 -0.82
CA PHE A 111 -15.44 -5.76 0.63
C PHE A 111 -16.28 -4.73 1.40
N LYS A 112 -16.23 -3.45 1.02
CA LYS A 112 -17.04 -2.39 1.65
C LYS A 112 -18.54 -2.72 1.61
N THR A 113 -19.01 -3.35 0.52
CA THR A 113 -20.43 -3.71 0.34
C THR A 113 -20.86 -4.97 1.07
N LEU A 114 -19.92 -5.79 1.54
CA LEU A 114 -20.23 -7.01 2.30
C LEU A 114 -20.57 -6.66 3.75
N LEU A 115 -21.48 -7.45 4.33
CA LEU A 115 -21.86 -7.35 5.74
C LEU A 115 -20.88 -8.08 6.67
N ASP A 116 -19.96 -8.87 6.10
CA ASP A 116 -18.99 -9.63 6.87
C ASP A 116 -18.08 -8.71 7.70
N VAL A 117 -17.77 -9.15 8.91
CA VAL A 117 -16.89 -8.42 9.85
C VAL A 117 -15.42 -8.63 9.51
N GLN A 118 -15.10 -9.64 8.68
CA GLN A 118 -13.75 -9.95 8.23
C GLN A 118 -13.72 -10.17 6.72
N HIS A 119 -12.62 -9.79 6.10
CA HIS A 119 -12.39 -9.97 4.68
C HIS A 119 -11.02 -10.59 4.45
N THR A 120 -10.97 -11.53 3.51
CA THR A 120 -9.75 -12.25 3.14
C THR A 120 -9.36 -11.87 1.72
N ILE A 121 -8.16 -11.32 1.56
CA ILE A 121 -7.50 -11.26 0.25
C ILE A 121 -6.85 -12.62 0.04
N LYS A 122 -7.34 -13.36 -0.95
CA LYS A 122 -6.83 -14.69 -1.27
C LYS A 122 -5.46 -14.60 -1.94
N LYS A 123 -4.72 -15.70 -1.88
CA LYS A 123 -3.37 -15.80 -2.44
C LYS A 123 -3.33 -15.48 -3.95
N ASP A 124 -4.30 -15.94 -4.72
CA ASP A 124 -4.43 -15.67 -6.16
C ASP A 124 -4.76 -14.19 -6.49
N GLN A 125 -5.18 -13.41 -5.50
CA GLN A 125 -5.49 -11.98 -5.65
C GLN A 125 -4.29 -11.08 -5.27
N MET A 126 -3.24 -11.65 -4.68
CA MET A 126 -2.05 -10.90 -4.27
C MET A 126 -1.06 -10.74 -5.42
N PRO A 127 -0.37 -9.59 -5.56
CA PRO A 127 0.59 -9.37 -6.63
C PRO A 127 1.68 -10.45 -6.72
N ARG A 128 2.25 -10.86 -5.58
CA ARG A 128 3.26 -11.93 -5.55
C ARG A 128 2.69 -13.33 -5.41
N GLN A 129 1.39 -13.45 -5.17
CA GLN A 129 0.70 -14.72 -4.92
C GLN A 129 1.42 -15.60 -3.89
N LYS A 130 2.02 -15.00 -2.84
CA LYS A 130 2.82 -15.70 -1.83
C LYS A 130 1.98 -16.17 -0.65
N PHE A 131 1.08 -15.32 -0.17
CA PHE A 131 0.28 -15.55 1.02
C PHE A 131 -1.15 -15.00 0.84
N SER A 132 -2.03 -15.34 1.77
CA SER A 132 -3.35 -14.75 1.95
C SER A 132 -3.41 -13.97 3.26
N VAL A 133 -4.21 -12.93 3.31
CA VAL A 133 -4.37 -12.11 4.52
C VAL A 133 -5.84 -11.89 4.82
N THR A 134 -6.21 -12.05 6.08
CA THR A 134 -7.53 -11.71 6.60
C THR A 134 -7.41 -10.53 7.55
N PHE A 135 -8.23 -9.51 7.32
CA PHE A 135 -8.36 -8.37 8.21
C PHE A 135 -9.82 -8.16 8.61
N ARG A 136 -10.03 -7.61 9.81
CA ARG A 136 -11.36 -7.22 10.27
C ARG A 136 -11.72 -5.82 9.79
N LYS A 137 -13.01 -5.57 9.61
CA LYS A 137 -13.55 -4.24 9.40
C LYS A 137 -13.25 -3.38 10.63
N LEU A 138 -12.74 -2.18 10.39
CA LEU A 138 -12.37 -1.25 11.45
C LEU A 138 -13.61 -0.53 11.98
N VAL A 139 -13.73 -0.42 13.31
CA VAL A 139 -14.72 0.43 13.97
C VAL A 139 -14.05 1.60 14.68
N SER A 140 -14.76 2.73 14.84
CA SER A 140 -14.20 3.96 15.40
C SER A 140 -13.55 3.78 16.77
N GLY A 141 -14.10 2.92 17.63
CA GLY A 141 -13.53 2.65 18.96
C GLY A 141 -12.12 2.02 18.90
N GLN A 142 -11.86 1.17 17.90
CA GLN A 142 -10.53 0.56 17.69
C GLN A 142 -9.54 1.61 17.20
N ARG A 143 -9.97 2.47 16.26
CA ARG A 143 -9.17 3.60 15.80
C ARG A 143 -8.80 4.53 16.95
N MET A 144 -9.77 4.95 17.75
CA MET A 144 -9.56 5.84 18.89
C MET A 144 -8.63 5.22 19.95
N ALA A 145 -8.76 3.92 20.21
CA ALA A 145 -7.83 3.22 21.11
C ALA A 145 -6.40 3.29 20.58
N LEU A 146 -6.21 3.05 19.27
CA LEU A 146 -4.90 3.11 18.64
C LEU A 146 -4.32 4.53 18.62
N GLU A 147 -5.13 5.55 18.28
CA GLU A 147 -4.71 6.96 18.34
C GLU A 147 -4.28 7.37 19.76
N ARG A 148 -4.92 6.85 20.83
CA ARG A 148 -4.52 7.14 22.22
C ARG A 148 -3.18 6.51 22.59
N HIS A 149 -2.88 5.33 22.05
CA HIS A 149 -1.60 4.66 22.27
C HIS A 149 -0.47 5.22 21.40
N TYR A 150 -0.82 5.82 20.26
CA TYR A 150 0.11 6.40 19.29
C TYR A 150 -0.31 7.84 18.93
N PRO A 151 -0.35 8.78 19.91
CA PRO A 151 -0.88 10.12 19.70
C PRO A 151 0.10 10.96 18.91
N GLY A 152 -0.22 11.21 17.64
CA GLY A 152 0.64 11.96 16.74
C GLY A 152 1.85 11.14 16.34
N LEU A 153 1.78 10.51 15.17
CA LEU A 153 2.96 9.94 14.53
C LEU A 153 3.95 11.07 14.30
N ASP A 154 4.89 11.21 15.23
CA ASP A 154 6.08 12.00 15.05
C ASP A 154 6.68 11.66 13.68
N SER A 155 7.06 12.70 12.97
CA SER A 155 7.33 12.76 11.53
C SER A 155 8.35 11.76 10.97
N ASN A 156 8.90 10.83 11.75
CA ASN A 156 10.03 9.95 11.44
C ASN A 156 9.85 8.47 11.84
N CYS A 157 8.64 7.99 12.06
CA CYS A 157 8.41 6.57 12.41
C CYS A 157 8.42 5.62 11.19
N GLY A 158 8.47 6.16 9.98
CA GLY A 158 8.62 5.39 8.75
C GLY A 158 7.37 4.68 8.23
N TYR A 159 6.21 4.89 8.87
CA TYR A 159 4.91 4.35 8.47
C TYR A 159 3.79 5.36 8.70
N SER A 160 2.68 5.17 7.99
CA SER A 160 1.47 5.98 8.12
C SER A 160 0.52 5.41 9.17
N PHE A 161 -0.39 6.24 9.67
CA PHE A 161 -1.43 5.76 10.59
C PHE A 161 -2.33 4.70 9.96
N ASP A 162 -2.58 4.82 8.65
CA ASP A 162 -3.37 3.87 7.88
C ASP A 162 -2.74 2.47 7.83
N GLU A 163 -1.41 2.40 7.66
CA GLU A 163 -0.66 1.14 7.72
C GLU A 163 -0.70 0.55 9.15
N MET A 164 -0.66 1.40 10.18
CA MET A 164 -0.82 0.98 11.57
C MET A 164 -2.23 0.43 11.84
N LEU A 165 -3.27 1.06 11.28
CA LEU A 165 -4.66 0.57 11.35
C LEU A 165 -4.82 -0.76 10.64
N LEU A 166 -4.22 -0.93 9.45
CA LEU A 166 -4.17 -2.19 8.74
C LEU A 166 -3.52 -3.26 9.63
N ALA A 167 -2.31 -3.01 10.12
CA ALA A 167 -1.57 -3.98 10.92
C ALA A 167 -2.32 -4.42 12.18
N ALA A 168 -3.02 -3.48 12.83
CA ALA A 168 -3.90 -3.75 13.98
C ALA A 168 -5.19 -4.50 13.62
N SER A 169 -5.58 -4.50 12.34
CA SER A 169 -6.80 -5.15 11.84
C SER A 169 -6.55 -6.55 11.28
N ILE A 170 -5.30 -6.93 11.00
CA ILE A 170 -4.96 -8.28 10.55
C ILE A 170 -5.30 -9.30 11.65
N THR A 171 -6.12 -10.29 11.29
CA THR A 171 -6.51 -11.40 12.15
C THR A 171 -5.81 -12.70 11.76
N HIS A 172 -5.57 -12.94 10.47
CA HIS A 172 -4.91 -14.14 9.98
C HIS A 172 -3.97 -13.86 8.81
N VAL A 173 -2.89 -14.64 8.71
CA VAL A 173 -2.02 -14.74 7.53
C VAL A 173 -1.91 -16.22 7.18
N ASP A 174 -2.22 -16.59 5.94
CA ASP A 174 -2.30 -17.99 5.49
C ASP A 174 -3.20 -18.88 6.35
N GLY A 175 -4.31 -18.31 6.83
CA GLY A 175 -5.26 -18.99 7.72
C GLY A 175 -4.74 -19.19 9.15
N HIS A 176 -3.51 -18.80 9.45
CA HIS A 176 -2.95 -18.84 10.80
C HIS A 176 -3.27 -17.54 11.54
N PRO A 177 -3.79 -17.61 12.78
CA PRO A 177 -4.13 -16.42 13.55
C PRO A 177 -2.87 -15.63 13.91
N VAL A 178 -2.98 -14.31 13.82
CA VAL A 178 -1.94 -13.38 14.28
C VAL A 178 -2.23 -13.01 15.73
N GLU A 179 -1.17 -12.79 16.51
CA GLU A 179 -1.31 -12.42 17.93
C GLU A 179 -2.25 -11.22 18.13
N PRO A 180 -3.02 -11.17 19.23
CA PRO A 180 -3.87 -10.02 19.52
C PRO A 180 -3.06 -8.73 19.71
N VAL A 181 -3.63 -7.61 19.27
CA VAL A 181 -3.02 -6.28 19.42
C VAL A 181 -2.69 -5.94 20.87
N SER A 182 -3.50 -6.42 21.84
CA SER A 182 -3.29 -6.21 23.27
C SER A 182 -1.93 -6.72 23.79
N ASN A 183 -1.29 -7.63 23.05
CA ASN A 183 -0.05 -8.28 23.43
C ASN A 183 1.14 -7.85 22.55
N ALA A 184 0.90 -7.06 21.50
CA ALA A 184 1.92 -6.72 20.51
C ALA A 184 2.73 -5.49 20.95
N ARG A 185 4.04 -5.68 21.16
CA ARG A 185 4.99 -4.56 21.41
C ARG A 185 5.23 -3.70 20.17
N ASP A 186 5.26 -4.33 18.99
CA ASP A 186 5.36 -3.69 17.69
C ASP A 186 4.26 -4.26 16.77
N ILE A 187 3.15 -3.52 16.64
CA ILE A 187 2.02 -3.92 15.79
C ILE A 187 2.43 -3.82 14.32
N ILE A 188 3.13 -2.75 13.94
CA ILE A 188 3.47 -2.48 12.54
C ILE A 188 4.49 -3.50 12.01
N GLY A 189 5.32 -4.07 12.89
CA GLY A 189 6.25 -5.16 12.57
C GLY A 189 5.62 -6.41 11.96
N ARG A 190 4.28 -6.57 12.03
CA ARG A 190 3.54 -7.63 11.33
C ARG A 190 3.70 -7.56 9.80
N LEU A 191 3.95 -6.37 9.27
CA LEU A 191 4.11 -6.14 7.84
C LEU A 191 5.57 -6.32 7.39
N ASP A 192 6.54 -6.32 8.30
CA ASP A 192 7.98 -6.25 7.99
C ASP A 192 8.46 -7.29 6.97
N GLY A 193 7.92 -8.50 7.04
CA GLY A 193 8.31 -9.60 6.15
C GLY A 193 7.60 -9.60 4.78
N TRP A 194 6.64 -8.70 4.58
CA TRP A 194 5.89 -8.63 3.33
C TRP A 194 6.73 -7.91 2.27
N SER A 195 6.55 -8.32 1.01
CA SER A 195 7.11 -7.54 -0.10
C SER A 195 6.52 -6.13 -0.06
N HIS A 196 7.30 -5.13 -0.46
CA HIS A 196 6.82 -3.75 -0.51
C HIS A 196 5.55 -3.62 -1.34
N LEU A 197 5.51 -4.29 -2.50
CA LEU A 197 4.37 -4.34 -3.41
C LEU A 197 3.11 -4.95 -2.77
N ASP A 198 3.24 -6.11 -2.11
CA ASP A 198 2.10 -6.75 -1.44
C ASP A 198 1.57 -5.88 -0.29
N ALA A 199 2.47 -5.24 0.48
CA ALA A 199 2.07 -4.34 1.56
C ALA A 199 1.32 -3.11 1.05
N GLN A 200 1.77 -2.50 -0.05
CA GLN A 200 1.04 -1.41 -0.72
C GLN A 200 -0.33 -1.88 -1.21
N PHE A 201 -0.40 -3.04 -1.87
CA PHE A 201 -1.64 -3.61 -2.39
C PHE A 201 -2.67 -3.82 -1.27
N VAL A 202 -2.28 -4.50 -0.19
CA VAL A 202 -3.17 -4.81 0.94
C VAL A 202 -3.59 -3.51 1.64
N SER A 203 -2.69 -2.55 1.80
CA SER A 203 -3.03 -1.23 2.35
C SER A 203 -4.08 -0.53 1.51
N ASN A 204 -3.95 -0.57 0.19
CA ASN A 204 -4.93 0.04 -0.71
C ASN A 204 -6.28 -0.69 -0.65
N VAL A 205 -6.31 -2.03 -0.66
CA VAL A 205 -7.55 -2.81 -0.47
C VAL A 205 -8.22 -2.46 0.85
N PHE A 206 -7.45 -2.45 1.94
CA PHE A 206 -7.95 -2.15 3.28
C PHE A 206 -8.56 -0.76 3.35
N LEU A 207 -7.86 0.28 2.87
CA LEU A 207 -8.36 1.64 2.92
C LEU A 207 -9.64 1.81 2.10
N ASN A 208 -9.71 1.21 0.91
CA ASN A 208 -10.93 1.24 0.11
C ASN A 208 -12.08 0.43 0.74
N ALA A 209 -11.80 -0.53 1.62
CA ALA A 209 -12.82 -1.28 2.34
C ALA A 209 -13.37 -0.55 3.58
N VAL A 210 -12.56 0.31 4.21
CA VAL A 210 -12.90 0.91 5.54
C VAL A 210 -13.08 2.43 5.54
N THR A 211 -12.67 3.13 4.48
CA THR A 211 -12.81 4.59 4.36
C THR A 211 -13.77 4.97 3.23
N ILE A 212 -14.28 6.19 3.26
CA ILE A 212 -15.09 6.73 2.15
C ILE A 212 -14.16 7.21 1.03
N ASP A 213 -14.55 6.97 -0.23
CA ASP A 213 -13.81 7.48 -1.37
C ASP A 213 -14.08 8.98 -1.61
N LYS A 214 -13.39 9.56 -2.61
CA LYS A 214 -13.54 10.99 -2.95
C LYS A 214 -14.96 11.35 -3.38
N GLN A 215 -15.67 10.45 -4.06
CA GLN A 215 -17.04 10.67 -4.51
C GLN A 215 -18.00 10.59 -3.34
N GLU A 216 -17.88 9.55 -2.50
CA GLU A 216 -18.68 9.41 -1.27
C GLU A 216 -18.48 10.60 -0.32
N ALA A 217 -17.24 11.10 -0.20
CA ALA A 217 -16.94 12.30 0.57
C ALA A 217 -17.58 13.57 -0.03
N GLN A 218 -17.65 13.66 -1.36
CA GLN A 218 -18.32 14.78 -2.04
C GLN A 218 -19.85 14.69 -1.87
N ASP A 219 -20.42 13.50 -2.07
CA ASP A 219 -21.84 13.23 -1.85
C ASP A 219 -22.25 13.56 -0.41
N ALA A 220 -21.43 13.20 0.57
CA ALA A 220 -21.66 13.54 1.98
C ALA A 220 -21.61 15.05 2.25
N LYS A 221 -20.68 15.78 1.60
CA LYS A 221 -20.62 17.25 1.71
C LYS A 221 -21.85 17.91 1.11
N ASP A 222 -22.30 17.44 -0.04
CA ASP A 222 -23.45 18.01 -0.74
C ASP A 222 -24.75 17.69 0.02
N LEU A 223 -24.90 16.48 0.57
CA LEU A 223 -25.96 16.15 1.51
C LEU A 223 -25.93 17.07 2.74
N GLY A 224 -24.76 17.34 3.30
CA GLY A 224 -24.61 18.26 4.44
C GLY A 224 -25.09 19.68 4.14
N LYS A 225 -24.82 20.20 2.94
CA LYS A 225 -25.31 21.52 2.50
C LYS A 225 -26.83 21.52 2.34
N LEU A 226 -27.39 20.49 1.73
CA LEU A 226 -28.84 20.36 1.54
C LEU A 226 -29.59 20.29 2.87
N LEU A 227 -29.08 19.49 3.82
CA LEU A 227 -29.64 19.39 5.17
C LEU A 227 -29.64 20.73 5.91
N LEU A 228 -28.64 21.58 5.69
CA LEU A 228 -28.56 22.92 6.28
C LEU A 228 -29.54 23.92 5.63
N GLN A 229 -29.84 23.74 4.34
CA GLN A 229 -30.70 24.65 3.57
C GLN A 229 -32.21 24.40 3.76
N GLY A 230 -32.60 23.27 4.35
CA GLY A 230 -33.93 23.08 4.94
C GLY A 230 -35.08 22.75 3.98
N THR A 231 -34.83 22.29 2.77
CA THR A 231 -35.87 21.85 1.83
C THR A 231 -36.09 20.34 1.91
N GLN A 232 -37.13 19.93 2.65
CA GLN A 232 -37.57 18.52 2.77
C GLN A 232 -37.83 17.83 1.41
N GLU A 233 -38.21 18.60 0.38
CA GLU A 233 -38.55 18.09 -0.96
C GLU A 233 -37.32 17.68 -1.79
N GLU A 234 -36.15 18.30 -1.58
CA GLU A 234 -34.90 17.95 -2.29
C GLU A 234 -34.21 16.72 -1.69
N LEU A 235 -34.38 16.49 -0.39
CA LEU A 235 -33.86 15.32 0.31
C LEU A 235 -34.46 14.00 -0.20
N ILE A 236 -35.74 14.01 -0.60
CA ILE A 236 -36.42 12.85 -1.19
C ILE A 236 -35.87 12.54 -2.60
N ALA A 237 -35.48 13.55 -3.37
CA ALA A 237 -34.92 13.38 -4.71
C ALA A 237 -33.50 12.77 -4.70
N VAL A 238 -32.66 13.12 -3.72
CA VAL A 238 -31.29 12.57 -3.59
C VAL A 238 -31.29 11.10 -3.13
N GLY A 239 -32.23 10.70 -2.26
CA GLY A 239 -32.42 9.30 -1.87
C GLY A 239 -32.88 8.39 -3.02
N ALA A 240 -33.62 8.93 -4.00
CA ALA A 240 -34.07 8.21 -5.18
C ALA A 240 -32.97 8.01 -6.25
N GLN A 241 -32.05 8.97 -6.39
CA GLN A 241 -30.95 8.86 -7.36
C GLN A 241 -29.81 7.94 -6.90
N THR A 242 -29.54 7.88 -5.60
CA THR A 242 -28.52 7.01 -5.00
C THR A 242 -28.95 5.53 -4.96
N SER A 243 -30.25 5.26 -4.81
CA SER A 243 -30.82 3.91 -4.93
C SER A 243 -30.91 3.41 -6.38
N GLY A 244 -31.15 4.30 -7.35
CA GLY A 244 -31.23 3.95 -8.78
C GLY A 244 -29.90 3.52 -9.42
N LYS A 245 -28.75 3.98 -8.91
CA LYS A 245 -27.41 3.57 -9.41
C LYS A 245 -26.92 2.23 -8.85
N ARG A 246 -27.40 1.79 -7.68
CA ARG A 246 -27.05 0.47 -7.11
C ARG A 246 -27.91 -0.68 -7.64
N GLY A 247 -29.01 -0.40 -8.35
CA GLY A 247 -29.97 -1.40 -8.84
C GLY A 247 -29.73 -1.97 -10.25
N LYS A 248 -28.66 -1.58 -10.97
CA LYS A 248 -28.35 -2.12 -12.30
C LYS A 248 -27.13 -3.06 -12.28
N ALA A 249 -27.28 -4.18 -11.60
CA ALA A 249 -26.48 -5.38 -11.85
C ALA A 249 -27.45 -6.57 -12.03
N SER A 250 -27.83 -6.76 -13.29
CA SER A 250 -28.46 -7.94 -13.93
C SER A 250 -29.27 -8.91 -13.08
N SER A 251 -30.59 -8.81 -13.18
CA SER A 251 -31.50 -9.96 -13.18
C SER A 251 -31.91 -10.27 -14.64
N GLN A 252 -31.25 -11.26 -15.23
CA GLN A 252 -31.59 -11.97 -16.47
C GLN A 252 -30.83 -13.32 -16.37
N GLU A 253 -31.39 -14.52 -16.48
CA GLU A 253 -32.68 -15.01 -16.95
C GLU A 253 -33.00 -16.32 -16.21
N SER A 254 -34.23 -16.47 -15.74
CA SER A 254 -34.86 -17.75 -15.48
C SER A 254 -35.66 -18.13 -16.72
N VAL A 255 -35.23 -19.15 -17.46
CA VAL A 255 -36.07 -19.82 -18.45
C VAL A 255 -36.36 -21.22 -17.95
N THR A 256 -37.63 -21.45 -17.62
CA THR A 256 -38.23 -22.76 -17.35
C THR A 256 -39.01 -23.26 -18.57
N ALA A 257 -39.14 -24.59 -18.62
CA ALA A 257 -39.94 -25.45 -19.50
C ALA A 257 -39.27 -25.82 -20.83
N THR A 258 -39.06 -27.09 -21.18
CA THR A 258 -39.84 -28.32 -20.89
C THR A 258 -38.91 -29.53 -20.89
#